data_AF-A0A1F6U5J7-F1
#
_entry.id   AF-A0A1F6U5J7-F1
#
_cell.length_a   1.000
_cell.length_b   1.000
_cell.length_c   1.000
_cell.angle_alpha   90.00
_cell.angle_beta   90.00
_cell.angle_gamma   90.00
#
_symmetry.space_group_name_H-M   'P 1'
#
loop_
_entity.id
_entity.type
_entity.pdbx_description
1 polymer ?
#
loop_
_entity_poly.entity_id
_entity_poly.type
_entity_poly.pdbx_seq_one_letter_code
_entity_poly.pdbx_strand_id
1 'polypeptide(L)' 'MPTILRIGPYRFFFYSNEKGEPPHIHVQRERFLAKFWLNPVALAGSKRFASHELRAIQKHVEDNRKIFLEAWNEYISG' A
#
# COMPACT_ATOMS: atom_id res chain seq x y z
N MET A 1 -0.49 -13.51 3.08
CA MET A 1 0.04 -12.14 3.08
C MET A 1 -0.39 -11.45 4.36
N PRO A 2 0.57 -11.04 5.21
CA PRO A 2 0.27 -10.30 6.42
C PRO A 2 -0.40 -8.98 6.06
N THR A 3 -1.49 -8.67 6.75
CA THR A 3 -2.13 -7.36 6.68
C THR A 3 -1.35 -6.44 7.61
N ILE A 4 -0.83 -5.33 7.10
CA ILE A 4 -0.08 -4.36 7.90
C ILE A 4 -1.04 -3.44 8.63
N LEU A 5 -2.07 -2.96 7.94
CA LEU A 5 -3.06 -2.04 8.49
C LEU A 5 -4.42 -2.25 7.84
N ARG A 6 -5.49 -1.92 8.57
CA ARG A 6 -6.84 -1.88 8.05
C ARG A 6 -7.51 -0.56 8.46
N ILE A 7 -7.99 0.19 7.48
CA ILE A 7 -8.71 1.46 7.70
C ILE A 7 -10.05 1.36 6.98
N GLY A 8 -11.12 1.23 7.75
CA GLY A 8 -12.46 1.00 7.21
C GLY A 8 -12.49 -0.19 6.23
N PRO A 9 -12.90 0.00 4.96
CA PRO A 9 -12.96 -1.09 3.98
C PRO A 9 -11.61 -1.40 3.31
N TYR A 10 -10.55 -0.63 3.59
CA TYR A 10 -9.26 -0.74 2.94
C TYR A 10 -8.30 -1.63 3.75
N ARG A 11 -7.73 -2.62 3.08
CA ARG A 11 -6.70 -3.52 3.61
C ARG A 11 -5.35 -3.19 2.98
N PHE A 12 -4.34 -2.91 3.80
CA PHE A 12 -2.97 -2.61 3.39
C PHE A 12 -2.06 -3.83 3.61
N PHE A 13 -1.30 -4.26 2.61
CA PHE A 13 -0.47 -5.47 2.66
C PHE A 13 0.67 -5.47 1.62
N PHE A 14 1.64 -6.38 1.79
CA PHE A 14 2.71 -6.68 0.82
C PHE A 14 2.50 -8.05 0.18
N TYR A 15 2.94 -8.23 -1.07
CA TYR A 15 2.98 -9.54 -1.71
C TYR A 15 4.27 -10.29 -1.34
N SER A 16 4.15 -11.62 -1.20
CA SER A 16 5.21 -12.53 -0.77
C SER A 16 6.43 -12.63 -1.74
N ASN A 17 6.36 -12.01 -2.93
CA ASN A 17 7.37 -12.15 -3.99
C ASN A 17 7.81 -10.80 -4.59
N GLU A 18 7.96 -9.78 -3.75
CA GLU A 18 8.30 -8.40 -4.18
C GLU A 18 9.77 -8.04 -3.96
N LYS A 19 10.65 -9.05 -3.90
CA LYS A 19 12.10 -8.85 -3.76
C LYS A 19 12.63 -8.14 -5.02
N GLY A 20 13.19 -6.94 -4.84
CA GLY A 20 13.81 -6.15 -5.92
C GLY A 20 13.04 -4.89 -6.34
N GLU A 21 11.84 -4.64 -5.81
CA GLU A 21 11.13 -3.39 -6.06
C GLU A 21 11.41 -2.33 -4.97
N PRO A 22 11.28 -1.03 -5.29
CA PRO A 22 11.29 0.03 -4.28
C PRO A 22 10.16 -0.15 -3.24
N PRO A 23 10.25 0.48 -2.04
CA PRO A 23 9.23 0.39 -1.01
C PRO A 23 7.84 0.79 -1.52
N HIS A 24 6.86 -0.09 -1.35
CA HIS A 24 5.49 0.12 -1.80
C HIS A 24 4.49 -0.69 -0.98
N ILE A 25 3.21 -0.30 -1.04
CA ILE A 25 2.11 -0.95 -0.34
C ILE A 25 0.95 -1.24 -1.30
N HIS A 26 0.31 -2.40 -1.14
CA HIS A 26 -0.93 -2.73 -1.84
C HIS A 26 -2.14 -2.42 -0.97
N VAL A 27 -3.20 -1.92 -1.61
CA VAL A 27 -4.46 -1.57 -0.99
C VAL A 27 -5.57 -2.35 -1.68
N GLN A 28 -6.32 -3.13 -0.91
CA GLN A 28 -7.46 -3.90 -1.41
C GLN A 28 -8.75 -3.46 -0.74
N ARG A 29 -9.82 -3.36 -1.55
CA ARG A 29 -11.22 -3.31 -1.09
C ARG A 29 -12.02 -4.26 -1.97
N GLU A 30 -12.55 -5.35 -1.42
CA GLU A 30 -13.27 -6.39 -2.19
C GLU A 30 -12.47 -6.83 -3.45
N ARG A 31 -12.98 -6.52 -4.65
CA ARG A 31 -12.35 -6.81 -5.95
C ARG A 31 -11.51 -5.65 -6.50
N PHE A 32 -11.34 -4.58 -5.74
CA PHE A 32 -10.57 -3.37 -6.09
C PHE A 32 -9.16 -3.50 -5.53
N LEU A 33 -8.18 -3.03 -6.31
CA LEU A 33 -6.77 -3.11 -5.95
C LEU A 33 -6.07 -1.81 -6.34
N ALA A 34 -5.18 -1.32 -5.49
CA ALA A 34 -4.26 -0.24 -5.80
C ALA A 34 -2.87 -0.55 -5.25
N LYS A 35 -1.84 0.03 -5.86
CA LYS A 35 -0.44 -0.04 -5.45
C LYS A 35 0.08 1.37 -5.32
N PHE A 36 0.75 1.67 -4.21
CA PHE A 36 1.37 2.97 -3.96
C PHE A 36 2.84 2.78 -3.62
N TRP A 37 3.72 3.56 -4.25
CA TRP A 37 5.09 3.75 -3.78
C TRP A 37 5.07 4.46 -2.42
N LEU A 38 6.08 4.22 -1.59
CA LEU A 38 6.25 4.88 -0.29
C LEU A 38 7.36 5.94 -0.31
N ASN A 39 8.13 6.05 -1.41
CA ASN A 39 9.20 7.03 -1.52
C ASN A 39 9.40 7.54 -2.97
N PRO A 40 8.79 8.68 -3.36
CA PRO A 40 7.74 9.41 -2.64
C PRO A 40 6.41 8.64 -2.63
N VAL A 41 5.44 9.08 -1.83
CA VAL A 41 4.09 8.47 -1.88
C VAL A 41 3.43 8.84 -3.19
N ALA A 42 3.25 7.85 -4.06
CA ALA A 42 2.71 8.04 -5.39
C ALA A 42 1.96 6.80 -5.86
N LEU A 43 0.90 7.01 -6.64
CA LEU A 43 0.15 5.91 -7.24
C LEU A 43 1.02 5.19 -8.28
N ALA A 44 1.27 3.89 -8.05
CA ALA A 44 1.98 3.03 -9.00
C ALA A 44 1.01 2.35 -9.98
N GLY A 45 -0.20 2.05 -9.52
CA GLY A 45 -1.24 1.44 -10.35
C GLY A 45 -2.53 1.23 -9.57
N SER A 46 -3.66 1.18 -10.28
CA SER A 46 -4.95 0.87 -9.68
C SER A 46 -5.86 0.12 -10.64
N LYS A 47 -6.81 -0.62 -10.05
CA LYS A 47 -7.86 -1.36 -10.75
C LYS A 47 -9.18 -1.11 -10.04
N ARG A 48 -10.15 -0.60 -10.80
CA ARG A 48 -11.56 -0.33 -10.41
C ARG A 48 -11.81 0.84 -9.46
N PHE A 49 -10.80 1.36 -8.76
CA PHE A 49 -10.98 2.54 -7.93
C PHE A 49 -11.22 3.79 -8.78
N ALA A 50 -12.15 4.64 -8.36
CA ALA A 50 -12.31 5.96 -8.95
C ALA A 50 -11.22 6.92 -8.45
N SER A 51 -10.91 7.96 -9.24
CA SER A 51 -9.81 8.89 -8.93
C SER A 51 -9.97 9.60 -7.58
N HIS A 52 -11.20 9.91 -7.15
CA HIS A 52 -11.45 10.54 -5.85
C HIS A 52 -11.16 9.59 -4.69
N GLU A 53 -11.44 8.28 -4.86
CA GLU A 53 -11.11 7.26 -3.86
C GLU A 53 -9.61 7.06 -3.75
N LEU A 54 -8.91 7.06 -4.88
CA LEU A 54 -7.45 6.96 -4.89
C LEU A 54 -6.78 8.10 -4.14
N ARG A 55 -7.33 9.32 -4.20
CA ARG A 55 -6.84 10.46 -3.42
C ARG A 55 -7.05 10.25 -1.91
N ALA A 56 -8.21 9.73 -1.53
CA ALA A 56 -8.48 9.41 -0.12
C ALA A 56 -7.55 8.30 0.39
N ILE A 57 -7.35 7.25 -0.41
CA ILE A 57 -6.41 6.17 -0.09
C ILE A 57 -4.97 6.70 -0.02
N GLN A 58 -4.57 7.55 -0.96
CA GLN A 58 -3.24 8.16 -0.95
C GLN A 58 -2.99 8.93 0.35
N LYS A 59 -3.97 9.71 0.81
CA LYS A 59 -3.87 10.39 2.11
C LYS A 59 -3.66 9.42 3.26
N HIS A 60 -4.39 8.30 3.29
CA HIS A 60 -4.14 7.25 4.28
C HIS A 60 -2.73 6.64 4.17
N VAL A 61 -2.19 6.51 2.96
CA VAL A 61 -0.81 6.05 2.74
C VAL A 61 0.20 7.07 3.25
N GLU A 62 -0.02 8.36 3.01
CA GLU A 62 0.82 9.45 3.49
C GLU A 62 0.82 9.53 5.02
N ASP A 63 -0.36 9.51 5.65
CA ASP A 63 -0.54 9.59 7.10
C ASP A 63 0.14 8.41 7.83
N ASN A 64 0.19 7.23 7.19
CA ASN A 64 0.75 6.00 7.76
C ASN A 64 2.08 5.60 7.12
N ARG A 65 2.70 6.48 6.34
CA ARG A 65 3.91 6.19 5.55
C ARG A 65 5.03 5.60 6.38
N LYS A 66 5.24 6.13 7.59
CA LYS A 66 6.29 5.67 8.51
C LYS A 66 6.10 4.20 8.89
N ILE A 67 4.88 3.82 9.27
CA ILE A 67 4.52 2.44 9.64
C ILE A 67 4.74 1.50 8.45
N PHE A 68 4.35 1.93 7.24
CA PHE A 68 4.53 1.11 6.04
C PHE A 68 5.99 0.95 5.64
N LEU A 69 6.83 1.98 5.82
CA LEU A 69 8.27 1.88 5.56
C LEU A 69 8.98 0.98 6.59
N GLU A 70 8.61 1.08 7.88
CA GLU A 70 9.13 0.20 8.93
C GLU A 70 8.77 -1.26 8.64
N ALA A 71 7.49 -1.54 8.36
CA ALA A 71 7.03 -2.88 7.99
C ALA A 71 7.69 -3.40 6.70
N TRP A 72 7.93 -2.53 5.72
CA TRP A 72 8.66 -2.89 4.50
C TRP A 72 10.11 -3.27 4.80
N ASN A 73 10.81 -2.49 5.63
CA ASN A 73 12.20 -2.77 6.00
C ASN A 73 12.33 -4.10 6.76
N GLU A 74 11.44 -4.36 7.73
CA GLU A 74 11.37 -5.64 8.42
C GLU A 74 11.14 -6.79 7.41
N TYR A 75 10.20 -6.61 6.48
CA TYR A 75 9.85 -7.60 5.48
C TYR A 75 10.97 -7.93 4.49
N ILE A 76 11.74 -6.96 4.01
CA ILE A 76 12.86 -7.20 3.07
C ILE A 76 14.15 -7.66 3.75
N SER A 77 14.30 -7.39 5.05
CA SER A 77 15.47 -7.76 5.84
C SER A 77 15.45 -9.22 6.34
N GLY A 78 14.30 -9.90 6.22
CA GLY A 78 14.12 -11.34 6.52
C GLY A 78 14.18 -12.23 5.27
#